data_AF-A0AAW3JQU2-F1
#
_entry.id   AF-A0AAW3JQU2-F1
#
_cell.length_a   1.000
_cell.length_b   1.000
_cell.length_c   1.000
_cell.angle_alpha   90.00
_cell.angle_beta   90.00
_cell.angle_gamma   90.00
#
_symmetry.space_group_name_H-M   'P 1'
#
loop_
_entity.id
_entity.type
_entity.pdbx_description
1 polymer ?
#
loop_
_entity_poly.entity_id
_entity_poly.type
_entity_poly.pdbx_seq_one_letter_code
_entity_poly.pdbx_strand_id
1 'polypeptide(L)'
;MRLSKLTKKGVSVALALSMVVAGTAGMTQKASAAKKFKTYVMFADDKWKVTANMNTAKGEYDSPKTIKAKKGTQNVSMTLTKSKLKTGAKEKTSKASVFCVDIENAMKTYKPSQIKISKVKIYVDGKAIKVKANKLKQGYLEKDQKNNKFRLEIFNVYGKGGTGAKKANYPVDPNKLKFKKSLKVSFKLTFKK
;
A
#
# COMPACT_ATOMS: atom_id res chain seq x y z
N MET A 1 29.54 -36.05 46.65
CA MET A 1 28.14 -35.89 46.22
C MET A 1 28.14 -35.59 44.72
N ARG A 2 27.43 -36.39 43.92
CA ARG A 2 27.49 -36.42 42.45
C ARG A 2 26.69 -35.26 41.85
N LEU A 3 27.29 -34.45 40.96
CA LEU A 3 26.57 -33.74 39.89
C LEU A 3 27.05 -34.28 38.54
N SER A 4 26.42 -35.37 38.11
CA SER A 4 26.28 -35.76 36.71
C SER A 4 25.11 -34.94 36.12
N LYS A 5 25.03 -34.47 34.88
CA LYS A 5 25.59 -34.89 33.59
C LYS A 5 25.21 -33.78 32.58
N LEU A 6 26.13 -33.44 31.68
CA LEU A 6 25.96 -33.45 30.20
C LEU A 6 24.59 -32.95 29.64
N THR A 7 24.53 -32.01 28.69
CA THR A 7 25.05 -32.19 27.32
C THR A 7 25.14 -30.88 26.51
N LYS A 8 26.22 -30.79 25.72
CA LYS A 8 26.49 -29.86 24.60
C LYS A 8 25.38 -29.77 23.56
N LYS A 9 25.26 -28.58 22.94
CA LYS A 9 24.99 -28.25 21.51
C LYS A 9 24.63 -26.75 21.48
N GLY A 10 25.49 -25.80 21.10
CA GLY A 10 26.28 -25.72 19.88
C GLY A 10 25.50 -24.95 18.82
N VAL A 11 25.65 -23.63 18.75
CA VAL A 11 25.57 -22.87 17.49
C VAL A 11 26.49 -21.65 17.61
N SER A 12 27.45 -21.62 16.70
CA SER A 12 28.47 -20.61 16.49
C SER A 12 27.88 -19.21 16.24
N VAL A 13 28.35 -18.21 16.99
CA VAL A 13 28.28 -16.81 16.56
C VAL A 13 29.68 -16.45 16.09
N ALA A 14 29.94 -16.65 14.80
CA ALA A 14 31.21 -16.29 14.18
C ALA A 14 31.06 -14.99 13.37
N LEU A 15 31.91 -14.05 13.75
CA LEU A 15 32.55 -12.96 13.02
C LEU A 15 31.71 -11.87 12.30
N ALA A 16 31.67 -10.73 12.99
CA ALA A 16 32.08 -9.39 12.56
C ALA A 16 32.28 -9.08 11.06
N LEU A 17 31.74 -7.93 10.66
CA LEU A 17 32.44 -6.98 9.78
C LEU A 17 32.33 -5.58 10.36
N SER A 18 33.40 -5.14 11.02
CA SER A 18 33.77 -3.73 11.13
C SER A 18 34.26 -3.26 9.76
N MET A 19 33.65 -2.21 9.22
CA MET A 19 34.26 -1.38 8.19
C MET A 19 34.31 0.05 8.73
N VAL A 20 35.36 0.34 9.50
CA VAL A 20 35.88 1.70 9.62
C VAL A 20 36.72 1.91 8.37
N VAL A 21 36.19 2.68 7.42
CA VAL A 21 37.00 3.24 6.34
C VAL A 21 37.51 4.58 6.85
N ALA A 22 38.75 4.60 7.32
CA ALA A 22 39.53 5.82 7.42
C ALA A 22 40.31 5.97 6.11
N GLY A 23 40.10 7.07 5.38
CA GLY A 23 40.95 7.42 4.24
C GLY A 23 40.22 8.01 3.04
N THR A 24 39.84 9.29 3.15
CA THR A 24 39.96 10.40 2.18
C THR A 24 38.88 11.42 2.51
N ALA A 25 39.26 12.68 2.60
CA ALA A 25 38.37 13.82 2.80
C ALA A 25 37.35 13.86 1.65
N GLY A 26 36.19 13.24 1.88
CA GLY A 26 35.12 13.13 0.90
C GLY A 26 33.82 13.26 1.66
N MET A 27 33.32 14.50 1.69
CA MET A 27 31.97 14.91 2.12
C MET A 27 31.21 13.82 2.88
N THR A 28 31.14 13.92 4.21
CA THR A 28 30.08 13.28 4.97
C THR A 28 28.75 13.70 4.34
N GLN A 29 28.23 12.89 3.41
CA GLN A 29 26.90 13.08 2.87
C GLN A 29 25.98 12.84 4.05
N LYS A 30 25.59 13.93 4.71
CA LYS A 30 24.53 13.98 5.70
C LYS A 30 23.38 13.19 5.10
N ALA A 31 23.17 11.97 5.56
CA ALA A 31 22.15 11.09 5.02
C ALA A 31 20.81 11.78 5.24
N SER A 32 20.30 12.44 4.20
CA SER A 32 19.03 13.15 4.28
C SER A 32 17.97 12.14 4.67
N ALA A 33 17.25 12.42 5.75
CA ALA A 33 16.19 11.55 6.24
C ALA A 33 15.22 11.25 5.08
N ALA A 34 15.00 9.97 4.80
CA ALA A 34 14.13 9.57 3.69
C ALA A 34 12.74 10.19 3.89
N LYS A 35 12.30 10.97 2.88
CA LYS A 35 10.98 11.62 2.89
C LYS A 35 9.88 10.59 3.17
N LYS A 36 8.92 10.95 4.00
CA LYS A 36 7.81 10.06 4.39
C LYS A 36 6.56 10.47 3.63
N PHE A 37 5.82 9.50 3.11
CA PHE A 37 4.52 9.72 2.47
C PHE A 37 3.42 9.01 3.24
N LYS A 38 2.25 9.62 3.28
CA LYS A 38 1.03 8.98 3.76
C LYS A 38 0.42 8.19 2.61
N THR A 39 -0.04 6.97 2.89
CA THR A 39 -0.75 6.12 1.94
C THR A 39 -2.00 5.54 2.58
N TYR A 40 -3.09 5.40 1.82
CA TYR A 40 -4.37 4.88 2.30
C TYR A 40 -5.14 4.16 1.19
N VAL A 41 -6.07 3.30 1.60
CA VAL A 41 -7.01 2.64 0.71
C VAL A 41 -8.26 3.51 0.59
N MET A 42 -8.57 3.97 -0.61
CA MET A 42 -9.85 4.60 -0.88
C MET A 42 -10.85 3.53 -1.30
N PHE A 43 -12.00 3.48 -0.64
CA PHE A 43 -13.04 2.50 -0.93
C PHE A 43 -14.42 3.14 -0.86
N ALA A 44 -15.31 2.77 -1.78
CA ALA A 44 -16.74 3.01 -1.68
C ALA A 44 -17.50 1.84 -2.31
N ASP A 45 -18.56 1.40 -1.64
CA ASP A 45 -19.55 0.53 -2.26
C ASP A 45 -20.48 1.32 -3.20
N ASP A 46 -21.22 0.60 -4.04
CA ASP A 46 -22.12 1.19 -5.04
C ASP A 46 -23.32 1.93 -4.45
N LYS A 47 -23.62 1.69 -3.17
CA LYS A 47 -24.66 2.39 -2.42
C LYS A 47 -24.13 3.57 -1.62
N TRP A 48 -22.81 3.80 -1.63
CA TRP A 48 -22.13 4.81 -0.83
C TRP A 48 -22.41 4.71 0.68
N LYS A 49 -22.85 3.54 1.15
CA LYS A 49 -23.14 3.27 2.57
C LYS A 49 -21.88 2.87 3.33
N VAL A 50 -20.92 2.28 2.63
CA VAL A 50 -19.64 1.85 3.18
C VAL A 50 -18.54 2.56 2.44
N THR A 51 -17.89 3.50 3.11
CA THR A 51 -16.83 4.30 2.51
C THR A 51 -15.60 4.36 3.41
N ALA A 52 -14.45 4.59 2.80
CA ALA A 52 -13.18 4.79 3.48
C ALA A 52 -12.35 5.82 2.72
N ASN A 53 -11.79 6.79 3.44
CA ASN A 53 -10.87 7.79 2.90
C ASN A 53 -11.44 8.62 1.72
N MET A 54 -12.75 8.89 1.67
CA MET A 54 -13.35 9.75 0.63
C MET A 54 -13.15 11.25 0.89
N ASN A 55 -12.93 11.64 2.15
CA ASN A 55 -12.78 13.04 2.59
C ASN A 55 -11.34 13.41 2.97
N THR A 56 -10.33 12.82 2.31
CA THR A 56 -8.92 13.02 2.68
C THR A 56 -8.43 14.47 2.57
N ALA A 57 -9.10 15.30 1.76
CA ALA A 57 -8.88 16.74 1.72
C ALA A 57 -9.15 17.45 3.05
N LYS A 58 -10.06 16.92 3.88
CA LYS A 58 -10.34 17.41 5.24
C LYS A 58 -9.43 16.79 6.30
N GLY A 59 -8.42 16.02 5.89
CA GLY A 59 -7.52 15.33 6.81
C GLY A 59 -8.12 14.08 7.46
N GLU A 60 -9.28 13.60 6.98
CA GLU A 60 -9.93 12.41 7.51
C GLU A 60 -9.38 11.14 6.86
N TYR A 61 -8.88 10.23 7.68
CA TYR A 61 -8.35 8.96 7.21
C TYR A 61 -8.88 7.76 8.01
N ASP A 62 -9.17 6.69 7.29
CA ASP A 62 -9.41 5.34 7.80
C ASP A 62 -8.15 4.49 7.57
N SER A 63 -7.47 4.13 8.66
CA SER A 63 -6.28 3.27 8.66
C SER A 63 -5.17 3.69 7.67
N PRO A 64 -4.70 4.97 7.70
CA PRO A 64 -3.59 5.38 6.86
C PRO A 64 -2.29 4.70 7.32
N LYS A 65 -1.32 4.61 6.41
CA LYS A 65 0.02 4.14 6.69
C LYS A 65 1.05 5.17 6.25
N THR A 66 2.15 5.26 6.98
CA THR A 66 3.30 6.06 6.56
C THR A 66 4.34 5.15 5.92
N ILE A 67 4.83 5.52 4.74
CA ILE A 67 5.88 4.82 4.01
C ILE A 67 7.10 5.72 3.82
N LYS A 68 8.29 5.13 3.85
CA LYS A 68 9.55 5.85 3.61
C LYS A 68 9.87 5.83 2.10
N ALA A 69 10.20 6.97 1.54
CA ALA A 69 10.60 7.13 0.14
C ALA A 69 12.09 6.78 -0.07
N LYS A 70 12.47 5.57 0.32
CA LYS A 70 13.83 5.04 0.13
C LYS A 70 13.95 4.49 -1.29
N LYS A 71 15.06 4.78 -1.98
CA LYS A 71 15.39 4.18 -3.28
C LYS A 71 15.36 2.65 -3.15
N GLY A 72 14.82 1.97 -4.17
CA GLY A 72 14.65 0.53 -4.18
C GLY A 72 13.22 0.08 -3.90
N THR A 73 13.07 -1.21 -3.59
CA THR A 73 11.76 -1.87 -3.47
C THR A 73 11.43 -2.18 -2.01
N GLN A 74 10.17 -1.94 -1.60
CA GLN A 74 9.65 -2.30 -0.29
C GLN A 74 8.28 -2.99 -0.41
N ASN A 75 7.96 -3.86 0.55
CA ASN A 75 6.63 -4.45 0.66
C ASN A 75 5.71 -3.51 1.44
N VAL A 76 4.57 -3.18 0.88
CA VAL A 76 3.54 -2.35 1.51
C VAL A 76 2.27 -3.18 1.65
N SER A 77 1.63 -3.09 2.81
CA SER A 77 0.34 -3.72 3.07
C SER A 77 -0.54 -2.79 3.90
N MET A 78 -1.81 -2.73 3.53
CA MET A 78 -2.81 -1.85 4.12
C MET A 78 -4.10 -2.64 4.29
N THR A 79 -4.77 -2.45 5.42
CA THR A 79 -5.97 -3.18 5.78
C THR A 79 -7.03 -2.20 6.24
N LEU A 80 -8.19 -2.23 5.60
CA LEU A 80 -9.41 -1.65 6.13
C LEU A 80 -10.08 -2.70 7.02
N THR A 81 -10.34 -2.35 8.27
CA THR A 81 -11.12 -3.17 9.19
C THR A 81 -12.52 -2.59 9.29
N LYS A 82 -13.54 -3.39 9.00
CA LYS A 82 -14.94 -2.95 8.89
C LYS A 82 -15.43 -2.20 10.12
N SER A 83 -15.17 -2.72 11.31
CA SER A 83 -15.58 -2.11 12.58
C SER A 83 -14.89 -0.78 12.90
N LYS A 84 -13.80 -0.45 12.19
CA LYS A 84 -13.02 0.78 12.39
C LYS A 84 -13.31 1.85 11.33
N LEU A 85 -14.20 1.58 10.37
CA LEU A 85 -14.58 2.55 9.36
C LEU A 85 -15.44 3.64 9.99
N LYS A 86 -15.17 4.90 9.66
CA LYS A 86 -16.02 6.02 10.08
C LYS A 86 -17.43 5.94 9.49
N THR A 87 -17.55 5.45 8.26
CA THR A 87 -18.84 5.36 7.55
C THR A 87 -19.17 3.91 7.21
N GLY A 88 -20.33 3.45 7.67
CA GLY A 88 -20.85 2.13 7.33
C GLY A 88 -20.21 0.97 8.09
N ALA A 89 -19.69 1.18 9.30
CA ALA A 89 -19.12 0.11 10.13
C ALA A 89 -20.12 -1.04 10.41
N LYS A 90 -21.40 -0.69 10.59
CA LYS A 90 -22.51 -1.64 10.83
C LYS A 90 -23.27 -2.02 9.55
N GLU A 91 -22.97 -1.39 8.43
CA GLU A 91 -23.67 -1.59 7.16
C GLU A 91 -23.15 -2.82 6.41
N LYS A 92 -24.03 -3.48 5.64
CA LYS A 92 -23.62 -4.57 4.75
C LYS A 92 -22.95 -4.00 3.50
N THR A 93 -21.68 -4.35 3.29
CA THR A 93 -20.93 -3.94 2.10
C THR A 93 -21.52 -4.55 0.83
N SER A 94 -21.92 -3.71 -0.12
CA SER A 94 -22.35 -4.13 -1.46
C SER A 94 -21.18 -4.13 -2.47
N LYS A 95 -21.45 -4.21 -3.79
CA LYS A 95 -20.37 -4.30 -4.78
C LYS A 95 -19.55 -3.00 -4.76
N ALA A 96 -18.25 -3.08 -5.02
CA ALA A 96 -17.43 -1.88 -5.03
C ALA A 96 -17.76 -0.97 -6.22
N SER A 97 -17.77 0.35 -5.99
CA SER A 97 -17.71 1.39 -7.02
C SER A 97 -16.33 2.04 -7.09
N VAL A 98 -15.65 2.15 -5.94
CA VAL A 98 -14.31 2.71 -5.82
C VAL A 98 -13.45 1.79 -4.97
N PHE A 99 -12.26 1.48 -5.47
CA PHE A 99 -11.19 0.80 -4.75
C PHE A 99 -9.84 1.21 -5.36
N CYS A 100 -9.10 2.03 -4.61
CA CYS A 100 -7.81 2.59 -5.00
C CYS A 100 -6.84 2.55 -3.83
N VAL A 101 -5.55 2.67 -4.13
CA VAL A 101 -4.52 3.02 -3.14
C VAL A 101 -3.88 4.32 -3.57
N ASP A 102 -3.85 5.30 -2.68
CA ASP A 102 -3.19 6.57 -2.93
C ASP A 102 -1.94 6.72 -2.08
N ILE A 103 -0.94 7.40 -2.63
CA ILE A 103 0.28 7.83 -1.95
C ILE A 103 0.36 9.36 -2.08
N GLU A 104 0.11 10.07 -0.98
CA GLU A 104 0.02 11.53 -0.98
C GLU A 104 1.36 12.20 -1.19
N ASN A 105 1.34 13.33 -1.90
CA ASN A 105 2.50 14.17 -2.19
C ASN A 105 3.65 13.46 -2.92
N ALA A 106 3.46 12.21 -3.36
CA ALA A 106 4.48 11.47 -4.10
C ALA A 106 4.86 12.19 -5.40
N MET A 107 3.88 12.81 -6.07
CA MET A 107 4.08 13.54 -7.33
C MET A 107 4.85 14.85 -7.15
N LYS A 108 4.92 15.41 -5.93
CA LYS A 108 5.79 16.58 -5.64
C LYS A 108 7.27 16.24 -5.66
N THR A 109 7.61 14.96 -5.55
CA THR A 109 9.00 14.50 -5.37
C THR A 109 9.46 13.57 -6.49
N TYR A 110 8.53 12.83 -7.10
CA TYR A 110 8.83 11.82 -8.11
C TYR A 110 7.97 12.01 -9.35
N LYS A 111 8.58 11.82 -10.53
CA LYS A 111 7.83 11.64 -11.78
C LYS A 111 7.08 10.30 -11.74
N PRO A 112 5.96 10.15 -12.48
CA PRO A 112 5.20 8.90 -12.48
C PRO A 112 6.05 7.67 -12.84
N SER A 113 7.00 7.83 -13.77
CA SER A 113 7.91 6.78 -14.24
C SER A 113 8.90 6.29 -13.18
N GLN A 114 9.13 7.08 -12.12
CA GLN A 114 10.04 6.76 -11.03
C GLN A 114 9.37 5.98 -9.89
N ILE A 115 8.05 5.80 -9.95
CA ILE A 115 7.29 4.99 -9.00
C ILE A 115 6.73 3.78 -9.72
N LYS A 116 6.94 2.58 -9.16
CA LYS A 116 6.34 1.35 -9.68
C LYS A 116 5.72 0.54 -8.55
N ILE A 117 4.44 0.26 -8.70
CA ILE A 117 3.69 -0.72 -7.91
C ILE A 117 3.59 -2.01 -8.71
N SER A 118 3.88 -3.13 -8.06
CA SER A 118 3.86 -4.47 -8.66
C SER A 118 3.46 -5.54 -7.63
N LYS A 119 3.23 -6.77 -8.10
CA LYS A 119 2.88 -7.93 -7.26
C LYS A 119 1.70 -7.64 -6.31
N VAL A 120 0.65 -7.00 -6.83
CA VAL A 120 -0.55 -6.65 -6.08
C VAL A 120 -1.32 -7.93 -5.70
N LYS A 121 -1.62 -8.08 -4.42
CA LYS A 121 -2.45 -9.14 -3.83
C LYS A 121 -3.56 -8.49 -3.02
N ILE A 122 -4.78 -8.98 -3.19
CA ILE A 122 -5.96 -8.49 -2.47
C ILE A 122 -6.56 -9.65 -1.69
N TYR A 123 -6.92 -9.37 -0.45
CA TYR A 123 -7.55 -10.31 0.46
C TYR A 123 -8.84 -9.71 0.98
N VAL A 124 -9.90 -10.50 0.94
CA VAL A 124 -11.24 -10.16 1.43
C VAL A 124 -11.56 -11.14 2.54
N ASP A 125 -11.71 -10.64 3.75
CA ASP A 125 -11.91 -11.43 4.97
C ASP A 125 -10.87 -12.55 5.13
N GLY A 126 -9.60 -12.21 4.83
CA GLY A 126 -8.47 -13.14 4.89
C GLY A 126 -8.29 -14.05 3.67
N LYS A 127 -9.27 -14.13 2.76
CA LYS A 127 -9.20 -14.96 1.55
C LYS A 127 -8.64 -14.16 0.37
N ALA A 128 -7.62 -14.71 -0.29
CA ALA A 128 -7.05 -14.10 -1.49
C ALA A 128 -8.06 -14.13 -2.64
N ILE A 129 -8.16 -13.04 -3.41
CA ILE A 129 -8.97 -12.98 -4.63
C ILE A 129 -8.09 -12.87 -5.88
N LYS A 130 -8.62 -13.30 -7.02
CA LYS A 130 -7.93 -13.20 -8.32
C LYS A 130 -7.81 -11.75 -8.77
N VAL A 131 -6.60 -11.34 -9.15
CA VAL A 131 -6.29 -9.99 -9.65
C VAL A 131 -5.67 -10.09 -11.04
N LYS A 132 -6.26 -9.41 -12.02
CA LYS A 132 -5.70 -9.28 -13.38
C LYS A 132 -4.71 -8.11 -13.38
N ALA A 133 -3.44 -8.41 -13.06
CA ALA A 133 -2.41 -7.40 -12.87
C ALA A 133 -2.19 -6.50 -14.10
N ASN A 134 -2.36 -7.04 -15.32
CA ASN A 134 -2.25 -6.29 -16.58
C ASN A 134 -3.37 -5.25 -16.81
N LYS A 135 -4.46 -5.33 -16.04
CA LYS A 135 -5.58 -4.39 -16.12
C LYS A 135 -5.50 -3.29 -15.06
N LEU A 136 -4.68 -3.47 -14.02
CA LEU A 136 -4.45 -2.42 -13.01
C LEU A 136 -3.85 -1.18 -13.68
N LYS A 137 -4.21 -0.02 -13.17
CA LYS A 137 -3.62 1.25 -13.61
C LYS A 137 -2.93 1.93 -12.45
N GLN A 138 -1.85 2.61 -12.75
CA GLN A 138 -1.11 3.38 -11.74
C GLN A 138 -0.54 4.64 -12.36
N GLY A 139 -0.35 5.67 -11.55
CA GLY A 139 0.18 6.96 -12.00
C GLY A 139 -0.54 8.13 -11.36
N TYR A 140 -0.48 9.28 -12.04
CA TYR A 140 -1.18 10.48 -11.61
C TYR A 140 -2.59 10.51 -12.22
N LEU A 141 -3.51 9.76 -11.61
CA LEU A 141 -4.79 9.37 -12.23
C LEU A 141 -6.04 10.04 -11.62
N GLU A 142 -5.90 10.98 -10.67
CA GLU A 142 -7.07 11.74 -10.17
C GLU A 142 -7.52 12.80 -11.18
N LYS A 143 -8.85 13.00 -11.31
CA LYS A 143 -9.43 13.96 -12.25
C LYS A 143 -8.90 15.37 -12.01
N ASP A 144 -8.90 15.78 -10.74
CA ASP A 144 -8.56 17.12 -10.30
C ASP A 144 -7.10 17.24 -9.84
N GLN A 145 -6.34 16.13 -9.87
CA GLN A 145 -4.92 16.10 -9.50
C GLN A 145 -4.59 16.67 -8.09
N LYS A 146 -5.61 16.84 -7.24
CA LYS A 146 -5.52 17.40 -5.90
C LYS A 146 -4.55 16.57 -5.04
N ASN A 147 -3.78 17.25 -4.19
CA ASN A 147 -2.80 16.67 -3.26
C ASN A 147 -1.62 15.89 -3.89
N ASN A 148 -1.36 16.03 -5.20
CA ASN A 148 -0.16 15.48 -5.85
C ASN A 148 0.04 13.98 -5.57
N LYS A 149 -1.04 13.20 -5.66
CA LYS A 149 -1.07 11.80 -5.27
C LYS A 149 -0.61 10.89 -6.41
N PHE A 150 0.18 9.87 -6.08
CA PHE A 150 0.35 8.71 -6.96
C PHE A 150 -0.71 7.67 -6.61
N ARG A 151 -1.51 7.24 -7.58
CA ARG A 151 -2.62 6.31 -7.40
C ARG A 151 -2.29 4.96 -8.02
N LEU A 152 -2.61 3.87 -7.32
CA LEU A 152 -2.92 2.57 -7.90
C LEU A 152 -4.45 2.46 -7.97
N GLU A 153 -5.00 2.47 -9.18
CA GLU A 153 -6.40 2.24 -9.42
C GLU A 153 -6.64 0.74 -9.61
N ILE A 154 -7.42 0.15 -8.69
CA ILE A 154 -7.75 -1.28 -8.71
C ILE A 154 -9.13 -1.49 -9.33
N PHE A 155 -10.11 -0.68 -8.92
CA PHE A 155 -11.43 -0.63 -9.53
C PHE A 155 -12.04 0.73 -9.27
N ASN A 156 -12.37 1.50 -10.29
CA ASN A 156 -13.04 2.78 -10.11
C ASN A 156 -13.94 3.08 -11.31
N VAL A 157 -15.25 3.19 -11.07
CA VAL A 157 -16.23 3.53 -12.12
C VAL A 157 -16.17 5.00 -12.52
N TYR A 158 -15.57 5.86 -11.68
CA TYR A 158 -15.41 7.30 -11.90
C TYR A 158 -13.95 7.71 -12.21
N GLY A 159 -13.04 6.74 -12.23
CA GLY A 159 -11.60 6.98 -12.32
C GLY A 159 -11.11 7.19 -13.76
N LYS A 160 -10.07 8.03 -13.93
CA LYS A 160 -9.42 8.22 -15.24
C LYS A 160 -8.64 6.99 -15.71
N GLY A 161 -8.33 6.03 -14.83
CA GLY A 161 -7.69 4.77 -15.24
C GLY A 161 -8.62 3.86 -16.05
N GLY A 162 -9.93 4.10 -16.04
CA GLY A 162 -10.90 3.32 -16.81
C GLY A 162 -11.06 1.87 -16.33
N THR A 163 -10.63 1.56 -15.11
CA THR A 163 -10.70 0.21 -14.53
C THR A 163 -12.13 -0.24 -14.23
N GLY A 164 -13.05 0.69 -14.00
CA GLY A 164 -14.49 0.44 -13.83
C GLY A 164 -15.36 0.76 -15.05
N ALA A 165 -14.78 1.24 -16.16
CA ALA A 165 -15.54 1.74 -17.31
C ALA A 165 -16.33 0.64 -18.06
N LYS A 166 -15.75 -0.57 -18.18
CA LYS A 166 -16.42 -1.74 -18.77
C LYS A 166 -15.87 -3.04 -18.19
N LYS A 167 -16.70 -4.08 -18.13
CA LYS A 167 -16.36 -5.38 -17.50
C LYS A 167 -15.07 -6.01 -18.03
N ALA A 168 -14.77 -5.84 -19.32
CA ALA A 168 -13.53 -6.34 -19.94
C ALA A 168 -12.24 -5.71 -19.35
N ASN A 169 -12.36 -4.52 -18.74
CA ASN A 169 -11.25 -3.79 -18.13
C ASN A 169 -11.06 -4.11 -16.64
N TYR A 170 -11.98 -4.86 -16.03
CA TYR A 170 -11.99 -5.05 -14.58
C TYR A 170 -10.74 -5.80 -14.11
N PRO A 171 -9.88 -5.17 -13.28
CA PRO A 171 -8.74 -5.86 -12.68
C PRO A 171 -9.20 -6.88 -11.64
N VAL A 172 -10.33 -6.62 -10.99
CA VAL A 172 -10.99 -7.49 -10.02
C VAL A 172 -12.50 -7.43 -10.25
N ASP A 173 -13.20 -8.51 -9.93
CA ASP A 173 -14.67 -8.49 -9.90
C ASP A 173 -15.15 -7.65 -8.71
N PRO A 174 -15.90 -6.55 -8.93
CA PRO A 174 -16.38 -5.69 -7.84
C PRO A 174 -17.31 -6.41 -6.86
N ASN A 175 -17.96 -7.51 -7.26
CA ASN A 175 -18.77 -8.32 -6.35
C ASN A 175 -17.92 -9.13 -5.36
N LYS A 176 -16.68 -9.44 -5.71
CA LYS A 176 -15.75 -10.19 -4.83
C LYS A 176 -15.11 -9.29 -3.76
N LEU A 177 -15.30 -7.97 -3.84
CA LEU A 177 -14.78 -6.99 -2.88
C LEU A 177 -15.73 -6.74 -1.69
N LYS A 178 -16.85 -7.47 -1.59
CA LYS A 178 -17.80 -7.40 -0.47
C LYS A 178 -17.18 -8.00 0.80
N PHE A 179 -16.55 -7.18 1.63
CA PHE A 179 -15.94 -7.61 2.89
C PHE A 179 -16.89 -7.42 4.09
N LYS A 180 -16.84 -8.35 5.05
CA LYS A 180 -17.57 -8.29 6.33
C LYS A 180 -16.68 -7.88 7.50
N LYS A 181 -15.41 -8.28 7.49
CA LYS A 181 -14.43 -8.06 8.55
C LYS A 181 -13.29 -7.16 8.06
N SER A 182 -12.67 -7.50 6.94
CA SER A 182 -11.51 -6.76 6.45
C SER A 182 -11.28 -6.83 4.95
N LEU A 183 -10.73 -5.75 4.41
CA LEU A 183 -10.21 -5.65 3.05
C LEU A 183 -8.74 -5.28 3.12
N LYS A 184 -7.86 -6.17 2.66
CA LYS A 184 -6.41 -5.96 2.68
C LYS A 184 -5.86 -5.93 1.26
N VAL A 185 -4.98 -4.96 1.00
CA VAL A 185 -4.17 -4.89 -0.21
C VAL A 185 -2.70 -4.97 0.17
N SER A 186 -1.91 -5.71 -0.60
CA SER A 186 -0.48 -5.85 -0.41
C SER A 186 0.23 -5.79 -1.75
N PHE A 187 1.36 -5.08 -1.83
CA PHE A 187 2.08 -4.85 -3.08
C PHE A 187 3.55 -4.53 -2.83
N LYS A 188 4.36 -4.65 -3.88
CA LYS A 188 5.73 -4.13 -3.92
C LYS A 188 5.72 -2.72 -4.48
N LEU A 189 6.25 -1.77 -3.72
CA LEU A 189 6.45 -0.38 -4.11
C LEU A 189 7.93 -0.13 -4.38
N THR A 190 8.24 0.41 -5.55
CA THR A 190 9.61 0.74 -5.97
C THR A 190 9.73 2.23 -6.23
N PHE A 191 10.72 2.87 -5.62
CA PHE A 191 11.17 4.22 -5.96
C PHE A 191 12.51 4.12 -6.70
N LYS A 192 12.56 4.59 -7.95
CA LYS A 192 13.71 4.35 -8.83
C LYS A 192 14.86 5.36 -8.70
N LYS A 193 14.57 6.61 -8.27
CA LYS A 193 15.50 7.77 -8.24
C LYS A 193 16.53 7.75 -9.36
#